data_AF-A0A7X0P8R6-F1
#
_entry.id   AF-A0A7X0P8R6-F1
#
_cell.length_a   1.000
_cell.length_b   1.000
_cell.length_c   1.000
_cell.angle_alpha   90.00
_cell.angle_beta   90.00
_cell.angle_gamma   90.00
#
_symmetry.space_group_name_H-M   'P 1'
#
loop_
_entity.id
_entity.type
_entity.pdbx_description
1 polymer ?
#
loop_
_entity_poly.entity_id
_entity_poly.type
_entity_poly.pdbx_seq_one_letter_code
_entity_poly.pdbx_strand_id
1 'polypeptide(L)'
;MIKKTLMLAAAVLLSGCAANTYTLNQKQYSGEKAFHTAVSADVAESLASVTPLAAPLTKKRLIVAFPSQQAAFEETGRRHAAIAGREASGVQLELYKNLSIANNRLTRVFFEAIQKKGIYSSIEIRELPSVVISIEPSVDYDVLYYTEAAANSGQYFYASAKHGKQVFAYDRSGVTSAAKVSAFIDAAQAQAIRE
;
A
#
# COMPACT_ATOMS: atom_id res chain seq x y z
N MET A 1 -31.06 53.27 -24.87
CA MET A 1 -29.94 53.47 -25.81
C MET A 1 -28.65 53.68 -25.03
N ILE A 2 -27.47 53.54 -25.67
CA ILE A 2 -26.11 53.77 -25.10
C ILE A 2 -25.70 52.66 -24.09
N LYS A 3 -25.02 51.60 -24.57
CA LYS A 3 -23.54 51.37 -24.61
C LYS A 3 -22.94 51.11 -23.21
N LYS A 4 -22.56 49.89 -22.84
CA LYS A 4 -21.46 48.99 -23.30
C LYS A 4 -20.08 49.32 -22.70
N THR A 5 -19.55 48.39 -21.89
CA THR A 5 -18.11 48.19 -21.53
C THR A 5 -17.40 49.37 -20.85
N LEU A 6 -16.33 49.23 -20.06
CA LEU A 6 -15.48 48.08 -19.67
C LEU A 6 -15.41 48.10 -18.10
N MET A 7 -14.64 47.34 -17.30
CA MET A 7 -13.51 46.44 -17.53
C MET A 7 -13.44 45.32 -16.46
N LEU A 8 -12.51 44.39 -16.66
CA LEU A 8 -12.23 43.17 -15.90
C LEU A 8 -10.81 43.27 -15.29
N ALA A 9 -10.64 43.18 -13.96
CA ALA A 9 -9.37 42.81 -13.29
C ALA A 9 -9.49 42.70 -11.75
N ALA A 10 -9.66 41.47 -11.21
CA ALA A 10 -9.44 41.17 -9.77
C ALA A 10 -9.41 39.65 -9.47
N ALA A 11 -10.27 38.86 -10.13
CA ALA A 11 -10.54 37.46 -9.79
C ALA A 11 -9.42 36.44 -10.18
N VAL A 12 -8.17 36.90 -10.34
CA VAL A 12 -7.02 36.08 -10.78
C VAL A 12 -6.11 35.69 -9.60
N LEU A 13 -6.35 36.22 -8.39
CA LEU A 13 -5.52 35.96 -7.20
C LEU A 13 -6.03 34.82 -6.28
N LEU A 14 -7.12 34.13 -6.64
CA LEU A 14 -7.69 33.01 -5.85
C LEU A 14 -7.44 31.62 -6.46
N SER A 15 -6.86 31.53 -7.66
CA SER A 15 -6.44 30.25 -8.26
C SER A 15 -5.09 29.74 -7.71
N GLY A 16 -4.38 30.56 -6.93
CA GLY A 16 -2.99 30.33 -6.48
C GLY A 16 -2.82 29.66 -5.13
N CYS A 17 -3.67 28.70 -4.73
CA CYS A 17 -3.40 27.80 -3.59
C CYS A 17 -4.34 26.56 -3.54
N ALA A 18 -4.41 25.79 -4.62
CA ALA A 18 -4.97 24.44 -4.59
C ALA A 18 -4.01 23.49 -3.86
N ALA A 19 -3.89 23.62 -2.54
CA ALA A 19 -2.99 22.82 -1.73
C ALA A 19 -3.47 21.36 -1.72
N ASN A 20 -2.71 20.46 -2.37
CA ASN A 20 -2.98 19.03 -2.36
C ASN A 20 -3.00 18.53 -0.90
N THR A 21 -4.20 18.19 -0.39
CA THR A 21 -4.34 17.63 0.96
C THR A 21 -4.39 16.11 0.93
N TYR A 22 -3.60 15.49 1.79
CA TYR A 22 -3.52 14.05 1.96
C TYR A 22 -3.98 13.65 3.36
N THR A 23 -4.42 12.41 3.56
CA THR A 23 -4.87 11.91 4.86
C THR A 23 -4.11 10.64 5.24
N LEU A 24 -3.58 10.60 6.46
CA LEU A 24 -2.96 9.42 7.08
C LEU A 24 -3.54 9.26 8.49
N ASN A 25 -4.06 8.07 8.81
CA ASN A 25 -4.58 7.72 10.14
C ASN A 25 -5.49 8.83 10.74
N GLN A 26 -6.50 9.24 9.96
CA GLN A 26 -7.48 10.30 10.22
C GLN A 26 -6.95 11.76 10.29
N LYS A 27 -5.62 11.97 10.23
CA LYS A 27 -5.01 13.31 10.20
C LYS A 27 -4.79 13.80 8.76
N GLN A 28 -5.13 15.06 8.50
CA GLN A 28 -4.95 15.72 7.21
C GLN A 28 -3.58 16.44 7.15
N TYR A 29 -2.96 16.47 5.96
CA TYR A 29 -1.64 17.03 5.69
C TYR A 29 -1.69 17.88 4.43
N SER A 30 -1.30 19.15 4.54
CA SER A 30 -1.19 20.08 3.41
C SER A 30 0.16 19.91 2.70
N GLY A 31 0.14 19.45 1.46
CA GLY A 31 1.32 19.27 0.62
C GLY A 31 2.06 17.94 0.81
N GLU A 32 2.67 17.46 -0.29
CA GLU A 32 3.29 16.14 -0.38
C GLU A 32 4.44 15.92 0.63
N LYS A 33 5.24 16.96 0.92
CA LYS A 33 6.40 16.85 1.82
C LYS A 33 5.96 16.51 3.25
N ALA A 34 4.95 17.21 3.77
CA ALA A 34 4.43 16.96 5.12
C ALA A 34 3.79 15.56 5.23
N PHE A 35 3.06 15.15 4.20
CA PHE A 35 2.47 13.82 4.09
C PHE A 35 3.54 12.71 4.05
N HIS A 36 4.54 12.81 3.18
CA HIS A 36 5.60 11.80 3.07
C HIS A 36 6.50 11.72 4.31
N THR A 37 6.79 12.84 4.97
CA THR A 37 7.47 12.83 6.28
C THR A 37 6.64 12.08 7.32
N ALA A 38 5.32 12.27 7.35
CA ALA A 38 4.44 11.56 8.27
C ALA A 38 4.32 10.06 7.95
N VAL A 39 4.21 9.68 6.68
CA VAL A 39 4.21 8.26 6.25
C VAL A 39 5.51 7.57 6.67
N SER A 40 6.67 8.21 6.46
CA SER A 40 7.96 7.63 6.87
C SER A 40 8.10 7.51 8.40
N ALA A 41 7.55 8.46 9.17
CA ALA A 41 7.53 8.39 10.63
C ALA A 41 6.61 7.27 11.15
N ASP A 42 5.39 7.19 10.62
CA ASP A 42 4.37 6.18 10.95
C ASP A 42 4.84 4.75 10.60
N VAL A 43 5.56 4.57 9.49
CA VAL A 43 6.24 3.32 9.12
C VAL A 43 7.36 2.98 10.12
N ALA A 44 8.22 3.94 10.47
CA ALA A 44 9.33 3.72 11.39
C ALA A 44 8.83 3.39 12.82
N GLU A 45 7.79 4.07 13.30
CA GLU A 45 7.13 3.81 14.58
C GLU A 45 6.48 2.42 14.60
N SER A 46 5.72 2.07 13.55
CA SER A 46 5.09 0.75 13.41
C SER A 46 6.10 -0.39 13.41
N LEU A 47 7.26 -0.21 12.74
CA LEU A 47 8.36 -1.18 12.81
C LEU A 47 9.05 -1.18 14.17
N ALA A 48 9.22 -0.03 14.82
CA ALA A 48 9.85 0.07 16.13
C ALA A 48 9.12 -0.79 17.17
N SER A 49 7.77 -0.79 17.18
CA SER A 49 6.95 -1.60 18.09
C SER A 49 7.02 -3.11 17.89
N VAL A 50 7.60 -3.62 16.80
CA VAL A 50 7.72 -5.07 16.55
C VAL A 50 8.84 -5.68 17.40
N THR A 51 8.46 -6.42 18.45
CA THR A 51 9.38 -7.28 19.22
C THR A 51 9.59 -8.63 18.50
N PRO A 52 10.84 -8.99 18.12
CA PRO A 52 11.15 -10.28 17.49
C PRO A 52 10.81 -11.50 18.35
N LEU A 53 10.66 -12.65 17.70
CA LEU A 53 10.62 -13.96 18.36
C LEU A 53 12.03 -14.46 18.69
N ALA A 54 12.17 -15.33 19.70
CA ALA A 54 13.45 -15.93 20.06
C ALA A 54 13.97 -16.96 19.04
N ALA A 55 13.06 -17.56 18.27
CA ALA A 55 13.34 -18.44 17.13
C ALA A 55 12.14 -18.40 16.14
N PRO A 56 12.36 -18.73 14.85
CA PRO A 56 11.26 -18.88 13.88
C PRO A 56 10.23 -19.94 14.26
N LEU A 57 8.98 -19.69 13.88
CA LEU A 57 7.87 -20.63 14.11
C LEU A 57 7.90 -21.80 13.12
N THR A 58 8.47 -21.58 11.93
CA THR A 58 8.66 -22.60 10.90
C THR A 58 10.06 -22.54 10.29
N LYS A 59 10.56 -23.69 9.81
CA LYS A 59 11.80 -23.79 9.04
C LYS A 59 11.65 -23.31 7.60
N LYS A 60 10.42 -23.19 7.09
CA LYS A 60 10.14 -22.66 5.75
C LYS A 60 10.55 -21.20 5.62
N ARG A 61 10.86 -20.81 4.38
CA ARG A 61 10.99 -19.41 3.97
C ARG A 61 9.63 -18.84 3.57
N LEU A 62 9.47 -17.52 3.58
CA LEU A 62 8.29 -16.85 3.00
C LEU A 62 8.71 -16.00 1.80
N ILE A 63 8.09 -16.22 0.65
CA ILE A 63 8.13 -15.26 -0.46
C ILE A 63 6.94 -14.32 -0.28
N VAL A 64 7.20 -13.02 -0.18
CA VAL A 64 6.14 -12.01 -0.15
C VAL A 64 6.16 -11.19 -1.42
N ALA A 65 5.00 -11.03 -2.07
CA ALA A 65 4.92 -10.40 -3.37
C ALA A 65 3.78 -9.40 -3.48
N PHE A 66 4.06 -8.22 -4.03
CA PHE A 66 3.08 -7.15 -4.21
C PHE A 66 3.43 -6.29 -5.42
N PRO A 67 2.48 -5.47 -5.93
CA PRO A 67 2.74 -4.62 -7.08
C PRO A 67 3.77 -3.55 -6.73
N SER A 68 4.75 -3.33 -7.61
CA SER A 68 5.70 -2.24 -7.47
C SER A 68 4.97 -0.89 -7.47
N GLN A 69 5.61 0.13 -6.90
CA GLN A 69 5.09 1.51 -6.93
C GLN A 69 4.70 1.95 -8.36
N GLN A 70 5.49 1.54 -9.36
CA GLN A 70 5.27 1.87 -10.76
C GLN A 70 4.04 1.14 -11.34
N ALA A 71 3.93 -0.18 -11.13
CA ALA A 71 2.78 -0.94 -11.61
C ALA A 71 1.45 -0.48 -10.99
N ALA A 72 1.46 -0.10 -9.70
CA ALA A 72 0.29 0.47 -9.03
C ALA A 72 -0.08 1.86 -9.57
N PHE A 73 0.91 2.70 -9.93
CA PHE A 73 0.70 4.00 -10.55
C PHE A 73 0.16 3.88 -11.98
N GLU A 74 0.76 3.02 -12.82
CA GLU A 74 0.34 2.77 -14.20
C GLU A 74 -1.08 2.20 -14.28
N GLU A 75 -1.42 1.24 -13.42
CA GLU A 75 -2.79 0.70 -13.33
C GLU A 75 -3.79 1.80 -12.89
N THR A 76 -3.40 2.68 -11.97
CA THR A 76 -4.24 3.81 -11.54
C THR A 76 -4.50 4.78 -12.70
N GLY A 77 -3.46 5.12 -13.49
CA GLY A 77 -3.59 5.92 -14.71
C GLY A 77 -4.50 5.27 -15.75
N ARG A 78 -4.24 3.99 -16.07
CA ARG A 78 -5.06 3.20 -17.02
C ARG A 78 -6.53 3.15 -16.64
N ARG A 79 -6.85 3.00 -15.35
CA ARG A 79 -8.22 3.05 -14.82
C ARG A 79 -8.83 4.45 -14.93
N HIS A 80 -8.06 5.49 -14.62
CA HIS A 80 -8.52 6.87 -14.81
C HIS A 80 -8.87 7.13 -16.28
N ALA A 81 -8.00 6.76 -17.22
CA ALA A 81 -8.24 6.91 -18.65
C ALA A 81 -9.50 6.17 -19.12
N ALA A 82 -9.71 4.94 -18.65
CA ALA A 82 -10.90 4.14 -18.99
C ALA A 82 -12.22 4.71 -18.43
N ILE A 83 -12.18 5.43 -17.30
CA ILE A 83 -13.38 6.00 -16.65
C ILE A 83 -13.65 7.44 -17.11
N ALA A 84 -12.60 8.25 -17.27
CA ALA A 84 -12.68 9.68 -17.58
C ALA A 84 -12.54 10.01 -19.08
N GLY A 85 -12.20 9.02 -19.91
CA GLY A 85 -11.99 9.19 -21.36
C GLY A 85 -10.72 9.97 -21.73
N ARG A 86 -9.80 10.19 -20.77
CA ARG A 86 -8.57 10.98 -20.93
C ARG A 86 -7.56 10.66 -19.84
N GLU A 87 -6.28 10.93 -20.09
CA GLU A 87 -5.22 10.78 -19.09
C GLU A 87 -5.33 11.75 -17.91
N ALA A 88 -4.83 11.31 -16.76
CA ALA A 88 -4.72 12.12 -15.56
C ALA A 88 -3.69 13.25 -15.73
N SER A 89 -4.01 14.46 -15.25
CA SER A 89 -3.18 15.65 -15.47
C SER A 89 -3.24 16.63 -14.29
N GLY A 90 -2.21 17.47 -14.16
CA GLY A 90 -2.07 18.44 -13.07
C GLY A 90 -2.17 17.79 -11.68
N VAL A 91 -2.89 18.45 -10.78
CA VAL A 91 -3.20 17.98 -9.41
C VAL A 91 -3.62 16.51 -9.36
N GLN A 92 -4.41 16.01 -10.32
CA GLN A 92 -4.87 14.62 -10.27
C GLN A 92 -3.72 13.61 -10.47
N LEU A 93 -2.76 13.95 -11.33
CA LEU A 93 -1.56 13.14 -11.59
C LEU A 93 -0.59 13.19 -10.40
N GLU A 94 -0.44 14.37 -9.78
CA GLU A 94 0.35 14.56 -8.54
C GLU A 94 -0.22 13.75 -7.38
N LEU A 95 -1.55 13.76 -7.19
CA LEU A 95 -2.23 12.96 -6.18
C LEU A 95 -2.01 11.46 -6.40
N TYR A 96 -2.19 10.96 -7.63
CA TYR A 96 -1.94 9.55 -7.93
C TYR A 96 -0.48 9.15 -7.68
N LYS A 97 0.49 9.94 -8.15
CA LYS A 97 1.93 9.70 -7.90
C LYS A 97 2.24 9.63 -6.41
N ASN A 98 1.77 10.60 -5.63
CA ASN A 98 2.05 10.69 -4.20
C ASN A 98 1.34 9.60 -3.38
N LEU A 99 0.11 9.24 -3.74
CA LEU A 99 -0.60 8.11 -3.12
C LEU A 99 0.03 6.77 -3.48
N SER A 100 0.51 6.55 -4.72
CA SER A 100 1.25 5.33 -5.08
C SER A 100 2.55 5.17 -4.28
N ILE A 101 3.33 6.25 -4.10
CA ILE A 101 4.52 6.27 -3.24
C ILE A 101 4.17 5.92 -1.79
N ALA A 102 3.13 6.54 -1.23
CA ALA A 102 2.73 6.31 0.17
C ALA A 102 2.17 4.90 0.38
N ASN A 103 1.29 4.43 -0.51
CA ASN A 103 0.66 3.10 -0.41
C ASN A 103 1.67 1.96 -0.60
N ASN A 104 2.69 2.14 -1.45
CA ASN A 104 3.78 1.16 -1.57
C ASN A 104 4.53 1.02 -0.22
N ARG A 105 4.93 2.13 0.42
CA ARG A 105 5.57 2.12 1.76
C ARG A 105 4.67 1.51 2.84
N LEU A 106 3.41 1.92 2.89
CA LEU A 106 2.41 1.43 3.85
C LEU A 106 1.94 -0.01 3.60
N THR A 107 2.24 -0.58 2.42
CA THR A 107 2.06 -2.01 2.13
C THR A 107 3.30 -2.79 2.55
N ARG A 108 4.48 -2.28 2.15
CA ARG A 108 5.79 -2.87 2.40
C ARG A 108 6.10 -3.03 3.90
N VAL A 109 5.64 -2.10 4.74
CA VAL A 109 5.80 -2.18 6.20
C VAL A 109 5.21 -3.44 6.81
N PHE A 110 4.11 -3.99 6.27
CA PHE A 110 3.54 -5.26 6.75
C PHE A 110 4.52 -6.43 6.58
N PHE A 111 5.23 -6.46 5.46
CA PHE A 111 6.20 -7.50 5.12
C PHE A 111 7.51 -7.36 5.91
N GLU A 112 8.02 -6.12 6.01
CA GLU A 112 9.18 -5.79 6.84
C GLU A 112 8.91 -6.06 8.32
N ALA A 113 7.65 -5.93 8.77
CA ALA A 113 7.22 -6.31 10.11
C ALA A 113 7.20 -7.83 10.36
N ILE A 114 6.69 -8.65 9.43
CA ILE A 114 6.81 -10.13 9.52
C ILE A 114 8.29 -10.55 9.55
N GLN A 115 9.13 -9.89 8.75
CA GLN A 115 10.58 -10.15 8.71
C GLN A 115 11.25 -9.79 10.04
N LYS A 116 10.99 -8.58 10.59
CA LYS A 116 11.49 -8.17 11.90
C LYS A 116 10.94 -9.03 13.05
N LYS A 117 9.72 -9.53 12.92
CA LYS A 117 9.12 -10.48 13.89
C LYS A 117 9.85 -11.83 13.88
N GLY A 118 10.45 -12.22 12.76
CA GLY A 118 11.23 -13.46 12.63
C GLY A 118 10.34 -14.71 12.57
N ILE A 119 9.18 -14.63 11.91
CA ILE A 119 8.17 -15.72 11.90
C ILE A 119 8.64 -16.94 11.08
N TYR A 120 9.30 -16.68 9.95
CA TYR A 120 9.83 -17.67 9.00
C TYR A 120 11.37 -17.66 9.04
N SER A 121 12.02 -18.72 8.54
CA SER A 121 13.48 -18.86 8.60
C SER A 121 14.23 -17.80 7.78
N SER A 122 13.64 -17.37 6.66
CA SER A 122 13.96 -16.12 5.97
C SER A 122 12.76 -15.62 5.16
N ILE A 123 12.80 -14.34 4.75
CA ILE A 123 11.74 -13.72 3.95
C ILE A 123 12.36 -13.03 2.72
N GLU A 124 11.75 -13.25 1.56
CA GLU A 124 12.13 -12.64 0.29
C GLU A 124 11.04 -11.67 -0.17
N ILE A 125 11.33 -10.37 -0.18
CA ILE A 125 10.38 -9.31 -0.53
C ILE A 125 10.49 -8.96 -2.01
N ARG A 126 9.42 -9.23 -2.79
CA ARG A 126 9.35 -9.03 -4.24
C ARG A 126 8.34 -7.94 -4.62
N GLU A 127 8.82 -6.87 -5.23
CA GLU A 127 7.98 -5.89 -5.92
C GLU A 127 7.88 -6.26 -7.41
N LEU A 128 6.66 -6.48 -7.92
CA LEU A 128 6.42 -7.02 -9.26
C LEU A 128 5.85 -5.97 -10.24
N PRO A 129 6.17 -6.05 -11.55
CA PRO A 129 5.70 -5.11 -12.57
C PRO A 129 4.25 -5.42 -13.03
N SER A 130 3.37 -5.81 -12.11
CA SER A 130 1.98 -6.18 -12.39
C SER A 130 1.12 -6.02 -11.13
N VAL A 131 -0.15 -5.63 -11.30
CA VAL A 131 -1.16 -5.74 -10.23
C VAL A 131 -1.80 -7.13 -10.16
N VAL A 132 -1.74 -7.89 -11.26
CA VAL A 132 -2.18 -9.29 -11.32
C VAL A 132 -1.00 -10.18 -10.98
N ILE A 133 -1.02 -10.72 -9.77
CA ILE A 133 0.05 -11.55 -9.20
C ILE A 133 -0.52 -12.94 -8.86
N SER A 134 0.24 -13.98 -9.21
CA SER A 134 0.13 -15.33 -8.67
C SER A 134 1.54 -15.92 -8.61
N ILE A 135 1.87 -16.61 -7.53
CA ILE A 135 3.13 -17.35 -7.36
C ILE A 135 2.77 -18.65 -6.65
N GLU A 136 3.25 -19.78 -7.17
CA GLU A 136 3.02 -21.08 -6.56
C GLU A 136 3.97 -21.33 -5.37
N PRO A 137 3.52 -22.01 -4.31
CA PRO A 137 4.34 -22.38 -3.17
C PRO A 137 5.21 -23.63 -3.43
N SER A 138 6.10 -23.93 -2.50
CA SER A 138 6.96 -25.12 -2.50
C SER A 138 6.89 -25.85 -1.16
N VAL A 139 7.58 -26.99 -1.07
CA VAL A 139 7.90 -27.65 0.21
C VAL A 139 8.84 -26.79 1.08
N ASP A 140 9.74 -26.01 0.47
CA ASP A 140 10.73 -25.18 1.17
C ASP A 140 10.25 -23.77 1.54
N TYR A 141 9.19 -23.30 0.88
CA TYR A 141 8.71 -21.94 1.04
C TYR A 141 7.20 -21.80 0.79
N ASP A 142 6.60 -20.91 1.57
CA ASP A 142 5.23 -20.46 1.34
C ASP A 142 5.23 -19.10 0.63
N VAL A 143 4.05 -18.67 0.19
CA VAL A 143 3.86 -17.38 -0.47
C VAL A 143 2.77 -16.58 0.22
N LEU A 144 3.00 -15.29 0.48
CA LEU A 144 1.97 -14.33 0.87
C LEU A 144 1.97 -13.15 -0.12
N TYR A 145 0.92 -13.00 -0.91
CA TYR A 145 0.89 -12.00 -1.98
C TYR A 145 -0.40 -11.17 -2.03
N TYR A 146 -0.27 -9.88 -2.37
CA TYR A 146 -1.39 -9.03 -2.78
C TYR A 146 -1.60 -9.17 -4.28
N THR A 147 -2.86 -9.28 -4.73
CA THR A 147 -3.23 -9.33 -6.14
C THR A 147 -4.54 -8.59 -6.36
N GLU A 148 -4.69 -7.98 -7.52
CA GLU A 148 -5.89 -7.24 -7.91
C GLU A 148 -6.25 -7.59 -9.37
N ALA A 149 -6.83 -8.78 -9.54
CA ALA A 149 -7.19 -9.35 -10.83
C ALA A 149 -8.33 -8.61 -11.56
N ALA A 150 -9.14 -7.85 -10.83
CA ALA A 150 -10.18 -6.96 -11.38
C ALA A 150 -10.19 -5.62 -10.62
N ALA A 151 -10.80 -4.59 -11.22
CA ALA A 151 -10.82 -3.26 -10.60
C ALA A 151 -11.51 -3.28 -9.22
N ASN A 152 -10.78 -2.83 -8.19
CA ASN A 152 -11.18 -2.84 -6.79
C ASN A 152 -11.30 -4.24 -6.15
N SER A 153 -10.76 -5.29 -6.78
CA SER A 153 -10.75 -6.67 -6.23
C SER A 153 -9.52 -6.98 -5.37
N GLY A 154 -8.91 -5.96 -4.77
CA GLY A 154 -7.62 -6.04 -4.09
C GLY A 154 -7.63 -6.96 -2.88
N GLN A 155 -6.90 -8.07 -2.95
CA GLN A 155 -6.94 -9.12 -1.91
C GLN A 155 -5.55 -9.73 -1.67
N TYR A 156 -5.27 -10.05 -0.41
CA TYR A 156 -4.12 -10.85 -0.01
C TYR A 156 -4.46 -12.35 -0.06
N PHE A 157 -3.52 -13.16 -0.52
CA PHE A 157 -3.59 -14.62 -0.48
C PHE A 157 -2.34 -15.19 0.18
N TYR A 158 -2.53 -16.20 1.03
CA TYR A 158 -1.45 -17.07 1.51
C TYR A 158 -1.55 -18.40 0.77
N ALA A 159 -0.43 -18.96 0.34
CA ALA A 159 -0.37 -20.26 -0.31
C ALA A 159 0.79 -21.08 0.27
N SER A 160 0.52 -22.34 0.61
CA SER A 160 1.53 -23.33 0.98
C SER A 160 1.32 -24.62 0.20
N ALA A 161 2.37 -25.41 -0.01
CA ALA A 161 2.25 -26.71 -0.67
C ALA A 161 1.42 -27.73 0.14
N LYS A 162 1.16 -27.45 1.43
CA LYS A 162 0.42 -28.30 2.36
C LYS A 162 -1.09 -28.02 2.37
N HIS A 163 -1.47 -26.74 2.38
CA HIS A 163 -2.88 -26.31 2.52
C HIS A 163 -3.43 -25.56 1.28
N GLY A 164 -2.62 -25.39 0.23
CA GLY A 164 -3.00 -24.67 -0.99
C GLY A 164 -3.24 -23.18 -0.77
N LYS A 165 -3.89 -22.55 -1.75
CA LYS A 165 -4.21 -21.11 -1.76
C LYS A 165 -5.42 -20.81 -0.87
N GLN A 166 -5.22 -19.92 0.10
CA GLN A 166 -6.21 -19.42 1.06
C GLN A 166 -6.28 -17.89 0.98
N VAL A 167 -7.45 -17.30 1.20
CA VAL A 167 -7.58 -15.84 1.40
C VAL A 167 -6.85 -15.48 2.70
N PHE A 168 -5.92 -14.53 2.64
CA PHE A 168 -5.25 -14.00 3.82
C PHE A 168 -6.02 -12.78 4.34
N ALA A 169 -6.67 -12.94 5.49
CA ALA A 169 -7.38 -11.89 6.19
C ALA A 169 -6.69 -11.58 7.53
N TYR A 170 -6.72 -10.31 7.91
CA TYR A 170 -6.20 -9.77 9.16
C TYR A 170 -7.18 -8.67 9.64
N ASP A 171 -7.16 -8.33 10.93
CA ASP A 171 -8.04 -7.26 11.40
C ASP A 171 -7.60 -5.88 10.88
N ARG A 172 -8.60 -5.10 10.45
CA ARG A 172 -8.46 -3.75 9.89
C ARG A 172 -9.25 -2.71 10.70
N SER A 173 -9.84 -3.10 11.84
CA SER A 173 -10.57 -2.20 12.75
C SER A 173 -9.66 -1.16 13.39
N GLY A 174 -8.41 -1.52 13.69
CA GLY A 174 -7.40 -0.63 14.25
C GLY A 174 -7.12 0.57 13.34
N VAL A 175 -7.27 1.79 13.88
CA VAL A 175 -7.18 3.02 13.08
C VAL A 175 -5.75 3.42 12.71
N THR A 176 -4.75 3.07 13.54
CA THR A 176 -3.32 3.36 13.32
C THR A 176 -2.64 2.30 12.46
N SER A 177 -1.50 2.63 11.86
CA SER A 177 -0.70 1.66 11.09
C SER A 177 -0.10 0.57 12.00
N ALA A 178 0.40 0.93 13.18
CA ALA A 178 0.94 -0.03 14.15
C ALA A 178 -0.09 -1.12 14.56
N ALA A 179 -1.36 -0.75 14.75
CA ALA A 179 -2.41 -1.72 15.06
C ALA A 179 -2.66 -2.70 13.90
N LYS A 180 -2.72 -2.19 12.66
CA LYS A 180 -2.87 -3.02 11.44
C LYS A 180 -1.65 -3.92 11.24
N VAL A 181 -0.44 -3.43 11.55
CA VAL A 181 0.82 -4.18 11.48
C VAL A 181 0.85 -5.31 12.51
N SER A 182 0.37 -5.10 13.74
CA SER A 182 0.19 -6.19 14.72
C SER A 182 -0.77 -7.24 14.19
N ALA A 183 -1.97 -6.84 13.76
CA ALA A 183 -2.97 -7.78 13.24
C ALA A 183 -2.47 -8.57 12.00
N PHE A 184 -1.64 -7.96 11.15
CA PHE A 184 -1.00 -8.64 10.01
C PHE A 184 0.07 -9.63 10.46
N ILE A 185 0.86 -9.29 11.49
CA ILE A 185 1.79 -10.22 12.16
C ILE A 185 1.01 -11.41 12.76
N ASP A 186 -0.06 -11.16 13.50
CA ASP A 186 -0.84 -12.19 14.18
C ASP A 186 -1.47 -13.17 13.17
N ALA A 187 -2.02 -12.65 12.08
CA ALA A 187 -2.51 -13.46 10.96
C ALA A 187 -1.38 -14.27 10.26
N ALA A 188 -0.18 -13.70 10.11
CA ALA A 188 0.96 -14.41 9.53
C ALA A 188 1.53 -15.50 10.47
N GLN A 189 1.54 -15.27 11.78
CA GLN A 189 1.86 -16.28 12.78
C GLN A 189 0.83 -17.42 12.76
N ALA A 190 -0.46 -17.10 12.65
CA ALA A 190 -1.52 -18.10 12.59
C ALA A 190 -1.43 -19.03 11.36
N GLN A 191 -0.84 -18.58 10.24
CA GLN A 191 -0.50 -19.46 9.12
C GLN A 191 0.77 -20.28 9.41
N ALA A 192 1.85 -19.63 9.85
CA ALA A 192 3.15 -20.29 10.08
C ALA A 192 3.09 -21.45 11.10
N ILE A 193 2.17 -21.39 12.07
CA ILE A 193 1.95 -22.44 13.09
C ILE A 193 1.21 -23.68 12.52
N ARG A 194 0.60 -23.58 11.33
CA ARG A 194 -0.18 -24.66 10.68
C ARG A 194 0.65 -25.53 9.73
N GLU A 195 1.91 -25.17 9.47
CA GLU A 195 2.83 -25.81 8.50
C GLU A 195 3.69 -26.92 9.10
#